data_AF-A0A4Q2EL73-F1
#
_entry.id   AF-A0A4Q2EL73-F1
#
_cell.length_a   1.000
_cell.length_b   1.000
_cell.length_c   1.000
_cell.angle_alpha   90.00
_cell.angle_beta   90.00
_cell.angle_gamma   90.00
#
_symmetry.space_group_name_H-M   'P 1'
#
loop_
_entity.id
_entity.type
_entity.pdbx_description
1 polymer ?
#
loop_
_entity_poly.entity_id
_entity_poly.type
_entity_poly.pdbx_seq_one_letter_code
_entity_poly.pdbx_strand_id
1 'polypeptide(L)'
;MAGWPEVACESIRAINHLTDHGPIPAPTLYRVLGELKGVGHFLPQALAQMTRGLQESLGLYRVYDARAPADSVLEATLLLNQALRKAAELGKLLEAAQAAISEQGYHDEDEGDPTLFDDGDDPR
;
A
#
# COMPACT_ATOMS: atom_id res chain seq x y z
N MET A 1 19.27 13.73 7.22
CA MET A 1 17.80 13.66 7.07
C MET A 1 17.55 12.63 6.00
N ALA A 2 17.00 11.47 6.35
CA ALA A 2 16.59 10.48 5.34
C ALA A 2 15.62 11.17 4.37
N GLY A 3 15.80 10.99 3.07
CA GLY A 3 14.86 11.56 2.10
C GLY A 3 13.50 10.92 2.27
N TRP A 4 12.40 11.66 2.11
CA TRP A 4 11.04 11.07 2.14
C TRP A 4 10.88 9.82 1.25
N PRO A 5 11.54 9.68 0.08
CA PRO A 5 11.53 8.43 -0.68
C PRO A 5 12.17 7.24 0.07
N GLU A 6 13.25 7.47 0.81
CA GLU A 6 13.89 6.44 1.65
C GLU A 6 12.94 6.02 2.77
N VAL A 7 12.31 6.98 3.45
CA VAL A 7 11.30 6.71 4.49
C VAL A 7 10.14 5.88 3.92
N ALA A 8 9.68 6.18 2.71
CA ALA A 8 8.65 5.39 2.05
C ALA A 8 9.10 3.94 1.80
N CYS A 9 10.32 3.72 1.29
CA CYS A 9 10.89 2.38 1.10
C CYS A 9 11.01 1.60 2.42
N GLU A 10 11.50 2.24 3.48
CA GLU A 10 11.61 1.64 4.81
C GLU A 10 10.25 1.30 5.41
N SER A 11 9.24 2.14 5.15
CA SER A 11 7.87 1.90 5.63
C SER A 11 7.28 0.65 4.98
N ILE A 12 7.46 0.47 3.66
CA ILE A 12 7.04 -0.76 2.97
C ILE A 12 7.82 -1.97 3.48
N ARG A 13 9.13 -1.84 3.76
CA ARG A 13 9.92 -2.93 4.36
C ARG A 13 9.40 -3.32 5.74
N ALA A 14 9.05 -2.35 6.58
CA ALA A 14 8.47 -2.61 7.89
C ALA A 14 7.12 -3.34 7.79
N ILE A 15 6.28 -2.98 6.81
CA ILE A 15 5.03 -3.71 6.53
C ILE A 15 5.33 -5.15 6.12
N ASN A 16 6.28 -5.37 5.21
CA ASN A 16 6.66 -6.73 4.79
C ASN A 16 7.08 -7.59 6.00
N HIS A 17 7.91 -7.04 6.89
CA HIS A 17 8.33 -7.73 8.12
C HIS A 17 7.15 -8.03 9.05
N LEU A 18 6.18 -7.11 9.21
CA LEU A 18 4.97 -7.36 10.01
C LEU A 18 4.15 -8.52 9.45
N THR A 19 4.14 -8.69 8.12
CA THR A 19 3.34 -9.71 7.43
C THR A 19 4.06 -11.03 7.18
N ASP A 20 5.33 -11.16 7.56
CA ASP A 20 6.18 -12.33 7.27
C ASP A 20 6.12 -13.41 8.37
N HIS A 21 5.31 -13.21 9.42
CA HIS A 21 5.31 -14.06 10.61
C HIS A 21 3.94 -14.70 10.87
N GLY A 22 3.70 -15.86 10.25
CA GLY A 22 2.54 -16.70 10.53
C GLY A 22 1.22 -16.22 9.88
N PRO A 23 0.08 -16.79 10.27
CA PRO A 23 -1.22 -16.39 9.73
C PRO A 23 -1.54 -14.94 10.12
N ILE A 24 -2.00 -14.14 9.15
CA ILE A 24 -2.40 -12.75 9.38
C ILE A 24 -3.91 -12.72 9.64
N PRO A 25 -4.37 -12.31 10.84
CA PRO A 25 -5.81 -12.17 11.10
C PRO A 25 -6.45 -11.16 10.14
N ALA A 26 -7.65 -11.47 9.67
CA ALA A 26 -8.37 -10.61 8.74
C ALA A 26 -8.58 -9.16 9.27
N PRO A 27 -8.88 -8.92 10.56
CA PRO A 27 -8.94 -7.55 11.09
C PRO A 27 -7.61 -6.78 11.00
N THR A 28 -6.48 -7.47 11.18
CA THR A 28 -5.15 -6.86 11.05
C THR A 28 -4.88 -6.50 9.59
N LEU A 29 -5.14 -7.42 8.66
CA LEU A 29 -4.98 -7.18 7.23
C LEU A 29 -5.91 -6.07 6.73
N TYR A 30 -7.16 -6.02 7.22
CA TYR A 30 -8.14 -5.00 6.88
C TYR A 30 -7.62 -3.58 7.19
N ARG A 31 -7.00 -3.40 8.37
CA ARG A 31 -6.39 -2.12 8.76
C ARG A 31 -5.22 -1.76 7.86
N VAL A 32 -4.32 -2.71 7.59
CA VAL A 32 -3.15 -2.49 6.70
C VAL A 32 -3.60 -2.07 5.30
N LEU A 33 -4.61 -2.76 4.73
CA LEU A 33 -5.17 -2.42 3.41
C LEU A 33 -5.85 -1.04 3.40
N GLY A 34 -6.53 -0.67 4.49
CA GLY A 34 -7.18 0.63 4.66
C GLY A 34 -6.22 1.82 4.58
N GLU A 35 -5.00 1.66 5.09
CA GLU A 35 -3.93 2.66 4.96
C GLU A 35 -3.26 2.57 3.58
N LEU A 36 -2.94 1.35 3.13
CA LEU A 36 -2.20 1.14 1.87
C LEU A 36 -2.97 1.58 0.63
N LYS A 37 -4.30 1.52 0.60
CA LYS A 37 -5.08 2.01 -0.55
C LYS A 37 -4.83 3.50 -0.83
N GLY A 38 -4.46 4.29 0.18
CA GLY A 38 -4.07 5.70 0.02
C GLY A 38 -2.87 5.88 -0.90
N VAL A 39 -1.96 4.90 -0.98
CA VAL A 39 -0.84 4.90 -1.94
C VAL A 39 -1.35 5.03 -3.37
N GLY A 40 -2.46 4.36 -3.71
CA GLY A 40 -3.07 4.44 -5.03
C GLY A 40 -3.71 5.80 -5.36
N HIS A 41 -3.77 6.73 -4.42
CA HIS A 41 -4.20 8.12 -4.66
C HIS A 41 -3.00 9.07 -4.71
N PHE A 42 -2.08 8.95 -3.74
CA PHE A 42 -0.95 9.86 -3.62
C PHE A 42 0.18 9.57 -4.60
N LEU A 43 0.48 8.29 -4.86
CA LEU A 43 1.58 7.94 -5.77
C LEU A 43 1.30 8.38 -7.22
N PRO A 44 0.09 8.21 -7.80
CA PRO A 44 -0.21 8.78 -9.11
C PRO A 44 -0.02 10.30 -9.18
N GLN A 45 -0.44 11.02 -8.15
CA GLN A 45 -0.27 12.47 -8.07
C GLN A 45 1.21 12.86 -8.04
N ALA A 46 2.01 12.20 -7.20
CA ALA A 46 3.45 12.44 -7.12
C ALA A 46 4.15 12.17 -8.46
N LEU A 47 3.81 11.06 -9.12
CA LEU A 47 4.37 10.72 -10.43
C LEU A 47 3.97 11.71 -11.54
N ALA A 48 2.74 12.23 -11.51
CA ALA A 48 2.31 13.28 -12.43
C ALA A 48 3.08 14.59 -12.21
N GLN A 49 3.32 14.97 -10.94
CA GLN A 49 4.13 16.14 -10.59
C GLN A 49 5.58 15.97 -11.05
N MET A 50 6.19 14.81 -10.81
CA MET A 50 7.54 14.48 -11.28
C MET A 50 7.65 14.53 -12.81
N THR A 51 6.66 13.95 -13.51
CA THR A 51 6.57 13.98 -14.98
C THR A 51 6.59 15.43 -15.49
N ARG A 52 5.69 16.27 -14.96
CA ARG A 52 5.59 17.67 -15.35
C ARG A 52 6.89 18.43 -15.06
N GLY A 53 7.43 18.28 -13.85
CA GLY A 53 8.67 18.95 -13.46
C GLY A 53 9.86 18.54 -14.32
N LEU A 54 9.94 17.27 -14.71
CA LEU A 54 10.99 16.78 -15.60
C LEU A 54 10.85 17.37 -17.02
N GLN A 55 9.64 17.48 -17.55
CA GLN A 55 9.41 18.12 -18.85
C GLN A 55 9.76 19.61 -18.83
N GLU A 56 9.35 20.34 -17.80
CA GLU A 56 9.68 21.76 -17.60
C GLU A 56 11.20 21.98 -17.47
N SER A 57 11.93 20.99 -16.94
CA SER A 57 13.38 21.07 -16.75
C SER A 57 14.16 21.31 -18.05
N LEU A 58 13.68 20.81 -19.19
CA LEU A 58 14.32 20.99 -20.50
C LEU A 58 14.36 22.45 -20.94
N GLY A 59 13.38 23.27 -20.51
CA GLY A 59 13.31 24.69 -20.83
C GLY A 59 13.99 25.60 -19.80
N LEU A 60 14.16 25.12 -18.57
CA LEU A 60 14.64 25.90 -17.43
C LEU A 60 16.12 25.65 -17.11
N TYR A 61 16.65 24.49 -17.46
CA TYR A 61 18.00 24.09 -17.13
C TYR A 61 18.79 23.69 -18.39
N ARG A 62 20.11 23.84 -18.33
CA ARG A 62 21.02 23.33 -19.36
C ARG A 62 21.26 21.83 -19.15
N VAL A 63 20.24 21.03 -19.45
CA VAL A 63 20.29 19.57 -19.34
C VAL A 63 21.23 19.01 -20.40
N TYR A 64 22.08 18.05 -20.02
CA TYR A 64 22.95 17.30 -20.92
C TYR A 64 22.67 15.81 -20.81
N ASP A 65 22.85 15.09 -21.90
CA ASP A 65 22.72 13.63 -22.00
C ASP A 65 23.69 13.17 -23.09
N ALA A 66 24.15 11.92 -23.02
CA ALA A 66 24.95 11.31 -24.09
C ALA A 66 24.10 11.09 -25.36
N ARG A 67 22.79 10.89 -25.19
CA ARG A 67 21.75 11.01 -26.23
C ARG A 67 21.20 12.43 -26.25
N ALA A 68 20.15 12.71 -27.02
CA ALA A 68 19.45 13.99 -26.91
C ALA A 68 18.65 14.04 -25.58
N PRO A 69 18.80 15.08 -24.73
CA PRO A 69 18.07 15.17 -23.46
C PRO A 69 16.54 15.08 -23.62
N ALA A 70 16.01 15.59 -24.73
CA ALA A 70 14.59 15.50 -25.04
C ALA A 70 14.10 14.05 -25.20
N ASP A 71 14.91 13.18 -25.82
CA ASP A 71 14.56 11.77 -26.04
C ASP A 71 14.51 11.02 -24.70
N SER A 72 15.51 11.22 -23.84
CA SER A 72 15.53 10.62 -22.50
C SER A 72 14.37 11.10 -21.62
N VAL A 73 14.03 12.40 -21.68
CA VAL A 73 12.87 12.94 -20.95
C VAL A 73 11.54 12.39 -21.48
N LEU A 74 11.41 12.23 -22.80
CA LEU A 74 10.24 11.59 -23.41
C LEU A 74 10.09 10.14 -22.93
N GLU A 75 11.17 9.37 -22.96
CA GLU A 75 11.20 7.99 -22.48
C GLU A 75 10.80 7.90 -21.00
N ALA A 76 11.40 8.72 -20.13
CA ALA A 76 11.05 8.78 -18.71
C ALA A 76 9.59 9.18 -18.49
N THR A 77 9.09 10.16 -19.24
CA THR A 77 7.69 10.60 -19.18
C THR A 77 6.72 9.48 -19.54
N LEU A 78 7.03 8.68 -20.57
CA LEU A 78 6.21 7.53 -20.95
C LEU A 78 6.16 6.49 -19.83
N LEU A 79 7.29 6.18 -19.21
CA LEU A 79 7.39 5.23 -18.11
C LEU A 79 6.64 5.71 -16.85
N LEU A 80 6.80 6.99 -16.48
CA LEU A 80 6.09 7.58 -15.34
C LEU A 80 4.57 7.60 -15.55
N ASN A 81 4.11 7.88 -16.77
CA ASN A 81 2.69 7.79 -17.13
C ASN A 81 2.14 6.36 -17.10
N GLN A 82 2.96 5.36 -17.38
CA GLN A 82 2.57 3.95 -17.17
C GLN A 82 2.51 3.62 -15.68
N ALA A 83 3.52 4.04 -14.91
CA ALA A 83 3.60 3.80 -13.47
C ALA A 83 2.41 4.42 -12.71
N LEU A 84 2.01 5.65 -13.03
CA LEU A 84 0.90 6.31 -12.35
C LEU A 84 -0.44 5.59 -12.59
N ARG A 85 -0.66 5.08 -13.80
CA ARG A 85 -1.87 4.31 -14.13
C ARG A 85 -1.92 3.00 -13.36
N LYS A 86 -0.78 2.29 -13.28
CA LYS A 86 -0.65 1.06 -12.48
C LYS A 86 -0.83 1.32 -10.98
N ALA A 87 -0.31 2.43 -10.47
CA ALA A 87 -0.50 2.81 -9.07
C ALA A 87 -1.98 3.11 -8.76
N ALA A 88 -2.71 3.77 -9.66
CA ALA A 88 -4.15 4.00 -9.51
C ALA A 88 -4.95 2.68 -9.54
N GLU A 89 -4.58 1.75 -10.42
CA GLU A 89 -5.17 0.40 -10.48
C GLU A 89 -4.90 -0.40 -9.19
N LEU A 90 -3.65 -0.37 -8.71
CA LEU A 90 -3.28 -0.97 -7.43
C LEU A 90 -4.16 -0.47 -6.28
N GLY A 91 -4.39 0.85 -6.19
CA GLY A 91 -5.28 1.42 -5.17
C GLY A 91 -6.68 0.83 -5.18
N LYS A 92 -7.29 0.68 -6.37
CA LYS A 92 -8.62 0.08 -6.53
C LYS A 92 -8.64 -1.39 -6.10
N LEU A 93 -7.58 -2.14 -6.43
CA LEU A 93 -7.46 -3.55 -6.04
C LEU A 93 -7.30 -3.69 -4.52
N LEU A 94 -6.51 -2.83 -3.88
CA LEU A 94 -6.34 -2.82 -2.42
C LEU A 94 -7.64 -2.48 -1.70
N GLU A 95 -8.40 -1.50 -2.21
CA GLU A 95 -9.72 -1.16 -1.68
C GLU A 95 -10.71 -2.33 -1.84
N ALA A 96 -10.74 -2.97 -3.01
CA ALA A 96 -11.59 -4.13 -3.24
C ALA A 96 -11.23 -5.31 -2.33
N ALA A 97 -9.93 -5.57 -2.13
CA ALA A 97 -9.46 -6.58 -1.20
C ALA A 97 -9.86 -6.27 0.26
N GLN A 98 -9.75 -5.01 0.67
CA GLN A 98 -10.21 -4.56 1.99
C GLN A 98 -11.71 -4.82 2.17
N ALA A 99 -12.53 -4.48 1.18
CA ALA A 99 -13.97 -4.70 1.20
C ALA A 99 -14.33 -6.20 1.26
N ALA A 100 -13.59 -7.05 0.55
CA ALA A 100 -13.86 -8.49 0.51
C ALA A 100 -13.70 -9.19 1.87
N ILE A 101 -12.91 -8.62 2.78
CA ILE A 101 -12.67 -9.17 4.13
C ILE A 101 -13.33 -8.35 5.24
N SER A 102 -14.21 -7.39 4.92
CA SER A 102 -14.74 -6.42 5.90
C SER A 102 -15.60 -7.03 7.01
N GLU A 103 -16.19 -8.20 6.78
CA GLU A 103 -17.03 -8.91 7.75
C GLU A 103 -16.28 -10.01 8.50
N GLN A 104 -14.98 -10.21 8.21
CA GLN A 104 -14.21 -11.27 8.85
C GLN A 104 -13.70 -10.83 10.23
N GLY A 105 -14.00 -11.63 11.25
CA GLY A 105 -13.42 -11.58 12.59
C GLY A 105 -12.71 -12.89 12.94
N TYR A 106 -12.25 -13.01 14.18
CA TYR A 106 -11.77 -14.27 14.75
C TYR A 106 -12.21 -14.35 16.22
N HIS A 107 -12.38 -15.56 16.72
CA HIS A 107 -12.59 -15.82 18.15
C HIS A 107 -11.24 -16.17 18.78
N ASP A 108 -10.97 -15.62 19.95
CA ASP A 108 -9.86 -16.09 20.77
C ASP A 108 -10.29 -17.42 21.40
N GLU A 109 -9.49 -18.49 21.25
CA GLU A 109 -9.79 -19.82 21.83
C GLU A 109 -9.87 -19.80 23.38
N ASP A 110 -9.50 -18.67 24.02
CA ASP A 110 -9.55 -18.42 25.47
C ASP A 110 -10.84 -17.73 25.96
N GLU A 111 -11.80 -17.41 25.09
CA GLU A 111 -13.13 -17.00 25.54
C GLU A 111 -13.91 -18.25 25.96
N GLY A 112 -13.61 -18.67 27.19
CA GLY A 112 -14.06 -19.93 27.79
C GLY A 112 -15.51 -20.25 27.47
N ASP A 113 -15.72 -21.47 26.99
CA ASP A 113 -17.02 -22.07 26.76
C ASP A 113 -17.97 -21.77 27.94
N PRO A 114 -18.99 -20.92 27.77
CA PRO A 114 -19.95 -20.61 28.83
C PRO A 114 -20.76 -21.84 29.24
N THR A 115 -20.69 -22.93 28.48
CA THR A 115 -21.45 -24.16 28.71
C THR A 115 -20.73 -25.19 29.58
N LEU A 116 -19.49 -24.90 30.03
CA LEU A 116 -18.72 -25.78 30.92
C LEU A 116 -19.03 -25.61 32.42
N PHE A 117 -19.97 -24.73 32.78
CA PHE A 117 -20.50 -24.56 34.14
C PHE A 117 -22.01 -24.80 34.25
N ASP A 118 -22.60 -25.63 33.37
CA ASP A 118 -23.92 -26.23 33.61
C ASP A 118 -23.76 -27.72 33.92
N ASP A 119 -22.87 -28.04 34.87
CA ASP A 119 -22.91 -29.33 35.54
C ASP A 119 -24.11 -29.32 36.47
N GLY A 120 -25.16 -29.99 36.00
CA GLY A 120 -26.40 -30.18 36.72
C GLY A 120 -26.17 -30.73 38.12
N ASP A 121 -26.77 -30.04 39.09
CA ASP A 121 -27.04 -30.59 40.41
C ASP A 121 -28.56 -30.51 40.63
N ASP A 122 -29.27 -31.53 40.12
CA ASP A 122 -30.50 -32.04 40.71
C ASP A 122 -30.36 -33.58 40.70
N PRO A 123 -30.39 -34.28 41.85
CA PRO A 123 -31.65 -34.51 42.55
C PRO A 123 -31.57 -34.63 44.09
N ARG A 124 -32.60 -34.12 44.79
CA ARG A 124 -33.46 -34.87 45.75
C ARG A 124 -34.49 -33.99 46.46
#